data_AF-A0A0N4U964-F1
#
_entry.id   AF-A0A0N4U964-F1
#
_cell.length_a   1.000
_cell.length_b   1.000
_cell.length_c   1.000
_cell.angle_alpha   90.00
_cell.angle_beta   90.00
_cell.angle_gamma   90.00
#
_symmetry.space_group_name_H-M   'P 1'
#
loop_
_entity.id
_entity.type
_entity.pdbx_description
1 polymer ?
#
loop_
_entity_poly.entity_id
_entity_poly.type
_entity_poly.pdbx_seq_one_letter_code
_entity_poly.pdbx_strand_id
1 'polypeptide(L)' 'MTKSTSGDPVIDKVCEKCGHDKMSFACRQTRSADEGQTVFYTCLNCKNNLIENA' A
#
# COMPACT_ATOMS: atom_id res chain seq x y z
N MET A 1 -7.89 1.25 -20.68
CA MET A 1 -6.96 0.64 -19.71
C MET A 1 -7.80 0.00 -18.61
N THR A 2 -7.54 -1.27 -18.35
CA THR A 2 -8.38 -2.20 -17.57
C THR A 2 -8.51 -1.79 -16.11
N LYS A 3 -9.76 -1.65 -15.63
CA LYS A 3 -10.14 -1.45 -14.23
C LYS A 3 -9.70 -2.64 -13.38
N SER A 4 -8.92 -2.44 -12.32
CA SER A 4 -9.03 -3.31 -11.14
C SER A 4 -10.18 -2.77 -10.30
N THR A 5 -11.27 -3.53 -10.29
CA THR A 5 -12.37 -3.46 -9.34
C THR A 5 -11.83 -3.32 -7.92
N SER A 6 -12.12 -2.20 -7.24
CA SER A 6 -11.90 -1.95 -5.80
C SER A 6 -10.46 -2.22 -5.32
N GLY A 7 -9.48 -1.32 -5.31
CA GLY A 7 -9.45 0.14 -5.27
C GLY A 7 -8.02 0.66 -4.99
N ASP A 8 -7.05 -0.23 -4.74
CA ASP A 8 -5.65 0.09 -4.47
C ASP A 8 -4.72 -0.73 -5.41
N PRO A 9 -3.68 -0.13 -6.02
CA PRO A 9 -2.72 -0.85 -6.87
C PRO A 9 -1.94 -1.92 -6.10
N VAL A 10 -1.66 -3.05 -6.74
CA VAL A 10 -0.88 -4.15 -6.18
C VAL A 10 0.56 -4.09 -6.69
N ILE A 11 1.52 -4.31 -5.80
CA ILE A 11 2.95 -4.35 -6.05
C ILE A 11 3.56 -5.67 -5.54
N ASP A 12 4.64 -6.12 -6.19
CA ASP A 12 5.44 -7.25 -5.74
C ASP A 12 6.36 -6.80 -4.57
N LYS A 13 5.82 -6.88 -3.35
CA LYS A 13 6.50 -6.55 -2.08
C LYS A 13 6.29 -7.68 -1.09
N VAL A 14 7.39 -8.20 -0.53
CA VAL A 14 7.35 -9.27 0.45
C VAL A 14 6.87 -8.75 1.79
N CYS A 15 5.78 -9.31 2.30
CA CYS A 15 5.27 -9.02 3.62
C CYS A 15 6.18 -9.64 4.69
N GLU A 16 6.83 -8.79 5.48
CA GLU A 16 7.67 -9.19 6.62
C GLU A 16 6.94 -10.04 7.69
N LYS A 17 5.60 -9.98 7.74
CA LYS A 17 4.79 -10.69 8.74
C LYS A 17 4.42 -12.12 8.34
N CYS A 18 4.32 -12.41 7.04
CA CYS A 18 3.87 -13.73 6.57
C CYS A 18 4.66 -14.30 5.38
N GLY A 19 5.57 -13.52 4.78
CA GLY A 19 6.36 -13.92 3.61
C GLY A 19 5.63 -13.85 2.27
N HIS A 20 4.44 -13.25 2.19
CA HIS A 20 3.70 -13.15 0.92
C HIS A 20 4.27 -12.07 0.01
N ASP A 21 4.45 -12.36 -1.28
CA ASP A 21 5.12 -11.47 -2.24
C ASP A 21 4.23 -10.36 -2.83
N LYS A 22 2.92 -10.33 -2.53
CA LYS A 22 2.01 -9.31 -3.05
C LYS A 22 1.41 -8.43 -1.95
N MET A 23 1.51 -7.12 -2.12
CA MET A 23 0.84 -6.15 -1.25
C MET A 23 0.14 -5.11 -2.11
N SER A 24 -1.03 -4.64 -1.69
CA SER A 24 -1.58 -3.41 -2.23
C SER A 24 -0.90 -2.21 -1.60
N PHE A 25 -0.81 -1.09 -2.31
CA PHE A 25 -0.37 0.17 -1.74
C PHE A 25 -1.38 1.27 -2.04
N ALA A 26 -1.56 2.19 -1.11
CA ALA A 26 -2.47 3.32 -1.25
C ALA A 26 -1.78 4.57 -0.73
N CYS A 27 -1.71 5.62 -1.53
CA CYS A 27 -1.16 6.88 -1.09
C CYS A 27 -2.26 7.76 -0.48
N ARG A 28 -2.10 8.18 0.78
CA ARG A 28 -2.96 9.18 1.42
C ARG A 28 -2.11 10.36 1.87
N GLN A 29 -2.62 11.56 1.64
CA GLN A 29 -2.05 12.78 2.19
C GLN A 29 -2.72 13.03 3.55
N THR A 30 -1.94 13.01 4.63
CA THR A 30 -2.43 13.22 5.99
C THR A 30 -2.38 14.70 6.41
N ARG A 31 -1.56 15.52 5.74
CA ARG A 31 -1.45 16.96 5.94
C ARG A 31 -1.16 17.69 4.63
N SER A 32 -1.23 19.03 4.65
CA SER A 32 -1.05 19.93 3.49
C SER A 32 0.08 19.44 2.58
N ALA A 33 -0.02 19.71 1.26
CA ALA A 33 0.90 19.23 0.21
C ALA A 33 2.40 19.55 0.42
N ASP A 34 2.74 20.23 1.50
CA ASP A 34 4.07 20.60 1.97
C ASP A 34 4.74 19.49 2.81
N GLU A 35 3.97 18.61 3.46
CA GLU A 35 4.50 17.47 4.21
C GLU A 35 4.15 16.18 3.45
N GLY A 36 5.16 15.37 3.15
CA GLY A 36 5.16 14.31 2.13
C GLY A 36 3.99 13.33 2.10
N GLN A 37 3.91 12.57 1.02
CA GLN A 37 2.83 11.64 0.78
C GLN A 37 3.02 10.38 1.66
N THR A 38 2.00 10.01 2.43
CA THR A 38 2.06 8.76 3.20
C THR A 38 1.57 7.60 2.34
N VAL A 39 2.40 6.57 2.19
CA VAL A 39 2.10 5.34 1.44
C VAL A 39 1.72 4.22 2.41
N PHE A 40 0.53 3.67 2.24
CA PHE A 40 -0.04 2.61 3.06
C PHE A 40 0.02 1.30 2.28
N TYR A 41 0.83 0.34 2.72
CA TYR A 41 0.88 -0.99 2.12
C TYR A 41 0.00 -1.96 2.90
N THR A 42 -0.88 -2.69 2.22
CA THR A 42 -1.75 -3.70 2.82
C THR A 42 -1.45 -5.05 2.22
N CYS A 43 -1.07 -6.03 3.04
CA CYS A 43 -0.83 -7.39 2.57
C CYS A 43 -2.14 -8.06 2.14
N LEU A 44 -2.15 -8.63 0.93
CA LEU A 44 -3.33 -9.33 0.41
C LEU A 44 -3.59 -10.68 1.09
N ASN A 45 -2.57 -11.25 1.75
CA ASN A 45 -2.68 -12.53 2.45
C ASN A 45 -3.10 -12.36 3.92
N CYS A 46 -2.30 -11.63 4.72
CA CYS A 46 -2.53 -11.50 6.16
C CYS A 46 -3.19 -10.17 6.58
N LYS A 47 -3.50 -9.28 5.64
CA LYS A 47 -4.06 -7.94 5.89
C LYS A 47 -3.20 -7.06 6.82
N ASN A 48 -1.89 -7.31 6.87
CA ASN A 48 -0.95 -6.45 7.59
C ASN A 48 -0.82 -5.09 6.90
N ASN A 49 -0.87 -4.01 7.67
CA ASN A 49 -0.71 -2.66 7.16
C ASN A 49 0.69 -2.13 7.53
N LEU A 50 1.43 -1.65 6.55
CA LEU A 50 2.69 -0.93 6.71
C LEU A 50 2.46 0.51 6.25
N ILE A 51 3.10 1.47 6.91
CA ILE A 51 2.99 2.89 6.59
C ILE A 51 4.41 3.38 6.34
N GLU A 52 4.66 3.91 5.14
CA GLU A 52 5.91 4.58 4.80
C GLU A 52 5.61 6.03 4.45
N ASN A 53 6.36 6.98 5.00
CA ASN A 53 6.33 8.35 4.49
C ASN A 53 7.30 8.43 3.30
N ALA A 54 6.81 8.88 2.15
CA ALA A 54 7.61 9.17 0.97
C ALA A 54 7.72 10.68 0.75
#